data_AF-A0A2G9R818-F1
#
_entry.id   AF-A0A2G9R818-F1
#
_cell.length_a   1.000
_cell.length_b   1.000
_cell.length_c   1.000
_cell.angle_alpha   90.00
_cell.angle_beta   90.00
_cell.angle_gamma   90.00
#
_symmetry.space_group_name_H-M   'P 1'
#
loop_
_entity.id
_entity.type
_entity.pdbx_description
1 polymer ?
#
loop_
_entity_poly.entity_id
_entity_poly.type
_entity_poly.pdbx_seq_one_letter_code
_entity_poly.pdbx_strand_id
1 'polypeptide(L)'
;MCLSNGTGFGMTKYPANFTSFQKMFVDLSLPDSIVRGEIMLIVGSVANYMDKCAKVRVTLQSSGVANVSVTAETNHIGVSCEGPADPNEPNRKDTIVRSFTVEPEGIKQEVTKTDFVCVKGDMLGRALTNPADLIVDPTGCGEQNLATLMPIVRAMEFLNLTGRLTEEIRQRAVQYMAI
;
A
#
# COMPACT_ATOMS: atom_id res chain seq x y z
N MET A 1 -17.91 -24.99 3.92
CA MET A 1 -17.46 -25.70 5.13
C MET A 1 -18.66 -25.87 6.03
N CYS A 2 -18.83 -27.03 6.64
CA CYS A 2 -19.91 -27.32 7.58
C CYS A 2 -19.37 -28.13 8.77
N LEU A 3 -20.02 -27.98 9.92
CA LEU A 3 -19.71 -28.73 11.14
C LEU A 3 -21.03 -29.27 11.72
N SER A 4 -21.07 -30.58 11.97
CA SER A 4 -22.25 -31.28 12.48
C SER A 4 -21.86 -32.19 13.64
N ASN A 5 -22.71 -32.25 14.67
CA ASN A 5 -22.40 -32.99 15.89
C ASN A 5 -22.39 -34.53 15.69
N GLY A 6 -23.12 -35.04 14.69
CA GLY A 6 -23.19 -36.49 14.39
C GLY A 6 -22.28 -36.96 13.24
N THR A 7 -21.94 -36.06 12.32
CA THR A 7 -21.16 -36.38 11.10
C THR A 7 -19.81 -35.66 11.04
N GLY A 8 -19.50 -34.82 12.03
CA GLY A 8 -18.23 -34.14 12.15
C GLY A 8 -18.07 -33.00 11.15
N PHE A 9 -16.85 -32.88 10.64
CA PHE A 9 -16.40 -31.75 9.85
C PHE A 9 -16.46 -32.03 8.33
N GLY A 10 -17.05 -31.11 7.55
CA GLY A 10 -17.19 -31.23 6.11
C GLY A 10 -16.62 -30.04 5.34
N MET A 11 -15.82 -30.33 4.32
CA MET A 11 -15.34 -29.36 3.33
C MET A 11 -15.87 -29.71 1.94
N THR A 12 -16.26 -28.69 1.17
CA THR A 12 -16.56 -28.89 -0.25
C THR A 12 -15.26 -29.10 -1.01
N LYS A 13 -15.25 -30.09 -1.91
CA LYS A 13 -14.10 -30.38 -2.78
C LYS A 13 -13.92 -29.33 -3.89
N TYR A 14 -15.00 -28.63 -4.24
CA TYR A 14 -15.01 -27.65 -5.31
C TYR A 14 -15.51 -26.30 -4.78
N PRO A 15 -14.81 -25.19 -5.07
CA PRO A 15 -15.34 -23.87 -4.81
C PRO A 15 -16.55 -23.61 -5.71
N ALA A 16 -17.59 -22.98 -5.16
CA ALA A 16 -18.71 -22.50 -5.97
C ALA A 16 -18.29 -21.16 -6.62
N ASN A 17 -18.36 -21.09 -7.95
CA ASN A 17 -18.08 -19.88 -8.71
C ASN A 17 -19.39 -19.26 -9.17
N PHE A 18 -19.57 -17.96 -8.94
CA PHE A 18 -20.70 -17.19 -9.45
C PHE A 18 -20.18 -15.90 -10.07
N THR A 19 -20.68 -15.56 -11.26
CA THR A 19 -20.35 -14.32 -11.96
C THR A 19 -21.49 -13.32 -11.78
N SER A 20 -21.21 -12.25 -11.05
CA SER A 20 -22.08 -11.07 -11.01
C SER A 20 -21.50 -10.02 -11.94
N PHE A 21 -22.33 -9.46 -12.81
CA PHE A 21 -21.90 -8.41 -13.73
C PHE A 21 -22.99 -7.37 -13.89
N GLN A 22 -22.64 -6.12 -13.62
CA GLN A 22 -23.52 -4.99 -13.86
C GLN A 22 -23.38 -4.57 -15.32
N LYS A 23 -24.49 -4.58 -16.07
CA LYS A 23 -24.46 -4.26 -17.51
C LYS A 23 -24.06 -2.81 -17.82
N MET A 24 -24.25 -1.90 -16.88
CA MET A 24 -23.82 -0.51 -17.02
C MET A 24 -23.22 -0.01 -15.71
N PHE A 25 -21.97 0.42 -15.75
CA PHE A 25 -21.24 0.90 -14.59
C PHE A 25 -20.30 2.04 -14.98
N VAL A 26 -19.95 2.86 -14.00
CA VAL A 26 -18.85 3.79 -14.10
C VAL A 26 -17.62 3.15 -13.46
N ASP A 27 -16.44 3.38 -14.02
CA ASP A 27 -15.17 3.04 -13.41
C ASP A 27 -14.35 4.32 -13.26
N LEU A 28 -13.66 4.43 -12.14
CA LEU A 28 -12.94 5.64 -11.75
C LEU A 28 -11.49 5.29 -11.41
N SER A 29 -10.57 5.78 -12.24
CA SER A 29 -9.14 5.68 -12.01
C SER A 29 -8.66 6.92 -11.27
N LEU A 30 -8.21 6.72 -10.03
CA LEU A 30 -7.61 7.73 -9.17
C LEU A 30 -6.16 7.35 -8.84
N PRO A 31 -5.26 8.33 -8.69
CA PRO A 31 -3.93 8.07 -8.13
C PRO A 31 -4.02 7.70 -6.64
N ASP A 32 -3.01 7.00 -6.15
CA ASP A 32 -2.94 6.54 -4.75
C ASP A 32 -2.83 7.71 -3.75
N SER A 33 -1.98 8.69 -4.06
CA SER A 33 -1.80 9.90 -3.28
C SER A 33 -1.76 11.14 -4.19
N ILE A 34 -2.12 12.27 -3.58
CA ILE A 34 -2.21 13.58 -4.23
C ILE A 34 -1.49 14.58 -3.35
N VAL A 35 -0.62 15.39 -3.93
CA VAL A 35 0.01 16.50 -3.22
C VAL A 35 -0.98 17.66 -3.14
N ARG A 36 -1.10 18.29 -1.96
CA ARG A 36 -1.86 19.54 -1.81
C ARG A 36 -1.35 20.57 -2.83
N GLY A 37 -2.25 21.37 -3.38
CA GLY A 37 -1.90 22.46 -4.31
C GLY A 37 -1.69 22.04 -5.78
N GLU A 38 -1.62 20.75 -6.09
CA GLU A 38 -1.43 20.27 -7.46
C GLU A 38 -2.76 20.08 -8.23
N ILE A 39 -2.69 20.23 -9.56
CA ILE A 39 -3.77 19.90 -10.47
C ILE A 39 -3.64 18.42 -10.85
N MET A 40 -4.69 17.65 -10.59
CA MET A 40 -4.75 16.23 -10.91
C MET A 40 -5.71 15.95 -12.07
N LEU A 41 -5.46 14.84 -12.78
CA LEU A 41 -6.36 14.30 -13.79
C LEU A 41 -7.10 13.10 -13.20
N ILE A 42 -8.42 13.21 -13.09
CA ILE A 42 -9.29 12.10 -12.70
C ILE A 42 -9.89 11.52 -13.98
N VAL A 43 -9.63 10.23 -14.23
CA VAL A 43 -10.12 9.55 -15.42
C VAL A 43 -11.29 8.66 -15.02
N GLY A 44 -12.49 9.01 -15.49
CA GLY A 44 -13.68 8.19 -15.36
C GLY A 44 -14.07 7.59 -16.71
N SER A 45 -14.40 6.30 -16.73
CA SER A 45 -14.95 5.62 -17.91
C SER A 45 -16.35 5.10 -17.60
N VAL A 46 -17.28 5.20 -18.54
CA VAL A 46 -18.61 4.61 -18.42
C VAL A 46 -18.72 3.51 -19.44
N ALA A 47 -18.99 2.30 -18.97
CA ALA A 47 -19.16 1.14 -19.83
C ALA A 47 -20.64 0.75 -19.90
N ASN A 48 -21.12 0.49 -21.11
CA ASN A 48 -22.46 -0.01 -21.38
C ASN A 48 -22.36 -1.33 -22.17
N TYR A 49 -22.81 -2.41 -21.54
CA TYR A 49 -22.88 -3.78 -22.07
C TYR A 49 -24.34 -4.23 -22.23
N MET A 50 -25.28 -3.30 -22.34
CA MET A 50 -26.65 -3.59 -22.74
C MET A 50 -26.77 -3.65 -24.26
N ASP A 51 -27.76 -4.39 -24.76
CA ASP A 51 -28.08 -4.47 -26.20
C ASP A 51 -28.83 -3.22 -26.72
N LYS A 52 -28.81 -2.12 -25.95
CA LYS A 52 -29.55 -0.87 -26.20
C LYS A 52 -28.61 0.32 -26.06
N CYS A 53 -28.82 1.37 -26.84
CA CYS A 53 -28.14 2.64 -26.61
C CYS A 53 -28.66 3.28 -25.32
N ALA A 54 -27.74 3.80 -24.50
CA ALA A 54 -28.06 4.57 -23.31
C ALA A 54 -27.39 5.96 -23.39
N LYS A 55 -28.18 7.02 -23.23
CA LYS A 55 -27.65 8.39 -23.08
C LYS A 55 -27.40 8.67 -21.61
N VAL A 56 -26.14 8.81 -21.25
CA VAL A 56 -25.71 8.88 -19.85
C VAL A 56 -25.35 10.31 -19.47
N ARG A 57 -25.81 10.74 -18.29
CA ARG A 57 -25.34 11.93 -17.61
C ARG A 57 -24.33 11.51 -16.55
N VAL A 58 -23.12 12.01 -16.67
CA VAL A 58 -22.06 11.81 -15.66
C VAL A 58 -21.95 13.06 -14.82
N THR A 59 -21.93 12.88 -13.51
CA THR A 59 -21.76 13.96 -12.53
C THR A 59 -20.62 13.61 -11.58
N LEU A 60 -19.71 14.57 -11.40
CA LEU A 60 -18.60 14.49 -10.47
C LEU A 60 -18.92 15.41 -9.31
N GLN A 61 -18.93 14.86 -8.09
CA GLN A 61 -19.13 15.62 -6.86
C GLN A 61 -17.96 15.34 -5.92
N SER A 62 -17.37 16.42 -5.38
CA SER A 62 -16.39 16.32 -4.31
C SER A 62 -17.08 16.58 -2.97
N SER A 63 -16.79 15.74 -1.97
CA SER A 63 -17.31 15.87 -0.62
C SER A 63 -16.16 15.89 0.37
N GLY A 64 -15.87 17.05 0.96
CA GLY A 64 -14.72 17.25 1.83
C GLY A 64 -13.39 17.35 1.06
N VAL A 65 -12.27 17.06 1.74
CA VAL A 65 -10.92 17.30 1.21
C VAL A 65 -10.43 16.18 0.29
N ALA A 66 -11.00 14.97 0.39
CA ALA A 66 -10.42 13.78 -0.24
C ALA A 66 -11.42 12.74 -0.76
N ASN A 67 -12.74 12.97 -0.63
CA ASN A 67 -13.73 12.04 -1.16
C ASN A 67 -14.33 12.59 -2.45
N VAL A 68 -14.31 11.74 -3.48
CA VAL A 68 -14.89 12.04 -4.78
C VAL A 68 -15.95 10.99 -5.08
N SER A 69 -17.14 11.46 -5.44
CA SER A 69 -18.25 10.63 -5.88
C SER A 69 -18.54 10.91 -7.35
N VAL A 70 -18.53 9.86 -8.17
CA VAL A 70 -18.92 9.91 -9.57
C VAL A 70 -20.21 9.14 -9.74
N THR A 71 -21.21 9.80 -10.31
CA THR A 71 -22.52 9.22 -10.57
C THR A 71 -22.79 9.24 -12.06
N ALA A 72 -23.12 8.07 -12.61
CA ALA A 72 -23.55 7.88 -13.99
C ALA A 72 -25.02 7.46 -14.01
N GLU A 73 -25.87 8.24 -14.66
CA GLU A 73 -27.32 8.02 -14.72
C GLU A 73 -27.82 8.07 -16.16
N THR A 74 -28.66 7.12 -16.56
CA THR A 74 -29.27 7.12 -17.90
C THR A 74 -30.46 8.08 -17.92
N ASN A 75 -30.45 9.02 -18.87
CA ASN A 75 -31.62 9.85 -19.14
C ASN A 75 -32.52 9.25 -20.24
N HIS A 76 -31.98 8.34 -21.04
CA HIS A 76 -32.65 7.71 -22.18
C HIS A 76 -32.05 6.32 -22.44
N ILE A 77 -32.91 5.34 -22.72
CA ILE A 77 -32.54 3.99 -23.12
C ILE A 77 -33.41 3.63 -24.33
N GLY A 78 -32.81 3.16 -25.42
CA GLY A 78 -33.56 2.77 -26.61
C GLY A 78 -32.71 2.02 -27.64
N VAL A 79 -33.33 1.63 -28.75
CA VAL A 79 -32.61 0.99 -29.87
C VAL A 79 -31.59 1.96 -30.48
N SER A 80 -31.92 3.26 -30.50
CA SER A 80 -31.04 4.35 -30.93
C SER A 80 -31.01 5.47 -29.88
N CYS A 81 -29.91 6.22 -29.85
CA CYS A 81 -29.66 7.29 -28.88
C CYS A 81 -30.50 8.55 -29.14
N GLU A 82 -30.93 8.76 -30.39
CA GLU A 82 -31.81 9.87 -30.81
C GLU A 82 -33.28 9.44 -31.03
N GLY A 83 -33.60 8.16 -30.79
CA GLY A 83 -34.94 7.61 -31.00
C GLY A 83 -35.90 7.78 -29.80
N PRO A 84 -37.14 7.26 -29.90
CA PRO A 84 -38.04 7.19 -28.74
C PRO A 84 -37.46 6.26 -27.67
N ALA A 85 -37.63 6.63 -26.40
CA ALA A 85 -37.20 5.81 -25.27
C ALA A 85 -38.01 4.51 -25.24
N ASP A 86 -37.36 3.42 -24.87
CA ASP A 86 -38.05 2.16 -24.62
C ASP A 86 -38.87 2.30 -23.32
N PRO A 87 -40.20 2.23 -23.37
CA PRO A 87 -41.04 2.41 -22.20
C PRO A 87 -40.91 1.28 -21.17
N ASN A 88 -40.29 0.16 -21.53
CA ASN A 88 -40.15 -1.01 -20.65
C ASN A 88 -38.81 -1.04 -19.90
N GLU A 89 -37.87 -0.15 -20.21
CA GLU A 89 -36.57 -0.09 -19.54
C GLU A 89 -36.54 1.07 -18.53
N PRO A 90 -36.41 0.78 -17.23
CA PRO A 90 -36.21 1.82 -16.24
C PRO A 90 -34.81 2.42 -16.35
N ASN A 91 -34.67 3.68 -15.92
CA ASN A 91 -33.38 4.33 -15.86
C ASN A 91 -32.43 3.58 -14.92
N ARG A 92 -31.18 3.41 -15.37
CA ARG A 92 -30.08 2.86 -14.58
C ARG A 92 -29.23 3.98 -14.01
N LYS A 93 -28.78 3.78 -12.78
CA LYS A 93 -27.90 4.69 -12.06
C LYS A 93 -26.82 3.90 -11.35
N ASP A 94 -25.58 4.34 -11.52
CA ASP A 94 -24.43 3.81 -10.84
C ASP A 94 -23.69 4.95 -10.13
N THR A 95 -23.15 4.69 -8.94
CA THR A 95 -22.42 5.70 -8.17
C THR A 95 -21.23 5.06 -7.47
N ILE A 96 -20.05 5.57 -7.79
CA ILE A 96 -18.80 5.17 -7.15
C ILE A 96 -18.31 6.32 -6.28
N VAL A 97 -18.00 5.99 -5.03
CA VAL A 97 -17.31 6.89 -4.11
C VAL A 97 -15.92 6.33 -3.87
N ARG A 98 -14.91 7.16 -4.07
CA ARG A 98 -13.52 6.82 -3.80
C ARG A 98 -12.87 7.93 -3.01
N SER A 99 -11.97 7.54 -2.12
CA SER A 99 -11.13 8.43 -1.35
C SER A 99 -9.67 8.26 -1.77
N PHE A 100 -8.91 9.33 -1.71
CA PHE A 100 -7.46 9.32 -1.94
C PHE A 100 -6.72 9.95 -0.77
N THR A 101 -5.42 9.70 -0.66
CA THR A 101 -4.61 10.30 0.41
C THR A 101 -4.07 11.65 -0.06
N VAL A 102 -4.24 12.70 0.74
CA VAL A 102 -3.61 14.00 0.47
C VAL A 102 -2.31 14.11 1.25
N GLU A 103 -1.21 14.20 0.52
CA GLU A 103 0.11 14.44 1.08
C GLU A 103 0.40 15.96 1.17
N PRO A 104 1.07 16.42 2.24
CA PRO A 104 1.54 17.80 2.31
C PRO A 104 2.61 18.04 1.25
N GLU A 105 2.67 19.27 0.74
CA GLU A 105 3.79 19.72 -0.09
C GLU A 105 5.10 19.67 0.71
N GLY A 106 6.20 19.31 0.03
CA GLY A 106 7.54 19.34 0.59
C GLY A 106 8.18 17.96 0.80
N ILE A 107 9.43 17.97 1.26
CA ILE A 107 10.22 16.76 1.49
C ILE A 107 9.93 16.25 2.90
N LYS A 108 9.58 14.96 3.04
CA LYS A 108 9.42 14.32 4.35
C LYS A 108 10.73 14.41 5.12
N GLN A 109 10.75 15.25 6.16
CA GLN A 109 11.89 15.36 7.06
C GLN A 109 11.62 14.50 8.29
N GLU A 110 12.29 13.36 8.38
CA GLU A 110 12.25 12.54 9.58
C GLU A 110 13.26 13.12 10.59
N VAL A 111 12.76 13.92 11.53
CA VAL A 111 13.59 14.43 12.63
C VAL A 111 13.46 13.47 13.81
N THR A 112 14.46 12.60 13.98
CA THR A 112 14.56 11.77 15.19
C THR A 112 14.99 12.65 16.35
N LYS A 113 14.00 13.24 17.04
CA LYS A 113 14.26 14.00 18.28
C LYS A 113 14.34 13.03 19.45
N THR A 114 15.56 12.66 19.80
CA THR A 114 15.82 11.75 20.92
C THR A 114 16.12 12.54 22.19
N ASP A 115 15.10 12.78 23.02
CA ASP A 115 15.31 13.22 24.40
C ASP A 115 15.71 11.99 25.24
N PHE A 116 17.02 11.73 25.31
CA PHE A 116 17.55 10.63 26.11
C PHE A 116 17.63 11.01 27.58
N VAL A 117 16.70 10.53 28.41
CA VAL A 117 17.04 10.16 29.79
C VAL A 117 17.42 8.69 29.78
N CYS A 118 18.71 8.42 29.57
CA CYS A 118 19.25 7.07 29.54
C CYS A 118 19.50 6.59 30.98
N VAL A 119 18.59 5.78 31.53
CA VAL A 119 18.73 5.19 32.89
C VAL A 119 19.51 3.86 32.87
N LYS A 120 20.11 3.50 31.73
CA LYS A 120 20.92 2.28 31.56
C LYS A 120 22.28 2.65 30.98
N GLY A 121 23.36 2.36 31.71
CA GLY A 121 24.73 2.80 31.44
C GLY A 121 25.44 2.13 30.25
N ASP A 122 24.77 1.91 29.12
CA ASP A 122 25.43 1.44 27.89
C ASP A 122 24.59 1.79 26.65
N MET A 123 25.11 2.70 25.81
CA MET A 123 24.47 3.14 24.55
C MET A 123 24.38 2.01 23.51
N LEU A 124 25.25 1.00 23.59
CA LEU A 124 25.29 -0.13 22.67
C LEU A 124 24.40 -1.31 23.12
N GLY A 125 23.80 -1.22 24.31
CA GLY A 125 23.06 -2.32 24.92
C GLY A 125 21.91 -2.90 24.08
N ARG A 126 21.22 -2.07 23.28
CA ARG A 126 20.16 -2.53 22.35
C ARG A 126 20.71 -3.20 21.09
N ALA A 127 21.82 -2.69 20.57
CA ALA A 127 22.45 -3.25 19.39
C ALA A 127 23.14 -4.58 19.71
N LEU A 128 23.71 -4.72 20.92
CA LEU A 128 24.37 -5.94 21.39
C LEU A 128 23.42 -7.04 21.87
N THR A 129 22.11 -6.81 21.93
CA THR A 129 21.11 -7.86 22.22
C THR A 129 21.06 -8.90 21.10
N ASN A 130 21.33 -8.48 19.86
CA ASN A 130 21.50 -9.36 18.72
C ASN A 130 22.73 -8.92 17.89
N PRO A 131 23.96 -9.27 18.32
CA PRO A 131 25.20 -8.82 17.68
C PRO A 131 25.31 -9.21 16.20
N ALA A 132 24.51 -10.18 15.75
CA ALA A 132 24.46 -10.62 14.36
C ALA A 132 23.75 -9.61 13.43
N ASP A 133 22.78 -8.82 13.92
CA ASP A 133 22.05 -7.82 13.12
C ASP A 133 22.85 -6.52 12.91
N LEU A 134 23.89 -6.30 13.73
CA LEU A 134 24.83 -5.18 13.60
C LEU A 134 25.79 -5.35 12.42
N ILE A 135 25.82 -6.54 11.83
CA ILE A 135 26.81 -6.94 10.84
C ILE A 135 26.06 -7.13 9.51
N VAL A 136 26.13 -6.11 8.65
CA VAL A 136 25.45 -6.07 7.36
C VAL A 136 26.48 -6.24 6.24
N ASP A 137 26.11 -6.97 5.19
CA ASP A 137 26.97 -7.18 4.02
C ASP A 137 27.16 -5.84 3.28
N PRO A 138 28.40 -5.36 3.05
CA PRO A 138 28.63 -4.10 2.36
C PRO A 138 28.17 -4.21 0.90
N THR A 139 27.09 -3.52 0.57
CA THR A 139 26.63 -3.35 -0.82
C THR A 139 26.83 -1.89 -1.21
N GLY A 140 27.70 -1.62 -2.18
CA GLY A 140 27.86 -0.25 -2.72
C GLY A 140 29.25 0.12 -3.25
N CYS A 141 29.38 1.37 -3.73
CA CYS A 141 30.67 2.00 -4.09
C CYS A 141 31.42 2.44 -2.82
N GLY A 142 32.73 2.73 -2.93
CA GLY A 142 33.68 2.84 -1.81
C GLY A 142 33.26 3.64 -0.56
N GLU A 143 32.43 4.68 -0.70
CA GLU A 143 31.89 5.46 0.43
C GLU A 143 30.85 4.68 1.27
N GLN A 144 30.03 3.85 0.61
CA GLN A 144 29.03 2.99 1.27
C GLN A 144 29.68 1.78 1.96
N ASN A 145 30.77 1.27 1.40
CA ASN A 145 31.56 0.21 2.05
C ASN A 145 32.23 0.72 3.33
N LEU A 146 32.79 1.94 3.32
CA LEU A 146 33.38 2.54 4.53
C LEU A 146 32.32 2.82 5.62
N ALA A 147 31.13 3.29 5.24
CA ALA A 147 30.02 3.50 6.16
C ALA A 147 29.53 2.19 6.81
N THR A 148 29.68 1.06 6.13
CA THR A 148 29.27 -0.27 6.61
C THR A 148 30.34 -0.91 7.51
N LEU A 149 31.63 -0.63 7.28
CA LEU A 149 32.73 -1.20 8.06
C LEU A 149 32.96 -0.51 9.43
N MET A 150 32.67 0.79 9.53
CA MET A 150 32.90 1.57 10.76
C MET A 150 32.14 1.04 12.00
N PRO A 151 30.84 0.67 11.90
CA PRO A 151 30.10 0.07 13.00
C PRO A 151 30.68 -1.27 13.48
N ILE A 152 31.22 -2.10 12.58
CA ILE A 152 31.80 -3.40 12.90
C ILE A 152 33.08 -3.22 13.73
N VAL A 153 33.98 -2.32 13.31
CA VAL A 153 35.23 -2.03 14.05
C VAL A 153 34.92 -1.49 15.45
N ARG A 154 33.96 -0.56 15.57
CA ARG A 154 33.61 0.04 16.86
C ARG A 154 32.91 -0.95 17.80
N ALA A 155 32.08 -1.84 17.27
CA ALA A 155 31.45 -2.91 18.03
C ALA A 155 32.47 -3.93 18.54
N MET A 156 33.45 -4.32 17.72
CA MET A 156 34.54 -5.22 18.17
C MET A 156 35.39 -4.58 19.27
N GLU A 157 35.76 -3.31 19.13
CA GLU A 157 36.53 -2.58 20.13
C GLU A 157 35.78 -2.51 21.47
N PHE A 158 34.48 -2.23 21.43
CA PHE A 158 33.64 -2.20 22.62
C PHE A 158 33.51 -3.59 23.28
N LEU A 159 33.29 -4.64 22.50
CA LEU A 159 33.21 -6.01 23.00
C LEU A 159 34.53 -6.48 23.61
N ASN A 160 35.66 -6.02 23.07
CA ASN A 160 36.98 -6.28 23.62
C ASN A 160 37.18 -5.55 24.96
N LEU A 161 36.85 -4.26 25.03
CA LEU A 161 36.96 -3.44 26.25
C LEU A 161 36.02 -3.92 27.38
N THR A 162 34.87 -4.50 27.03
CA THR A 162 33.91 -5.05 28.00
C THR A 162 34.14 -6.52 28.32
N GLY A 163 35.11 -7.19 27.69
CA GLY A 163 35.39 -8.62 27.90
C GLY A 163 34.29 -9.56 27.38
N ARG A 164 33.44 -9.09 26.46
CA ARG A 164 32.30 -9.85 25.90
C ARG A 164 32.56 -10.37 24.48
N LEU A 165 33.78 -10.21 23.98
CA LEU A 165 34.18 -10.68 22.65
C LEU A 165 34.39 -12.20 22.66
N THR A 166 33.55 -12.94 21.92
CA THR A 166 33.74 -14.37 21.67
C THR A 166 34.46 -14.60 20.33
N GLU A 167 35.15 -15.73 20.21
CA GLU A 167 35.85 -16.10 18.96
C GLU A 167 34.90 -16.22 17.75
N GLU A 168 33.65 -16.62 17.97
CA GLU A 168 32.62 -16.72 16.93
C GLU A 168 32.26 -15.34 16.35
N ILE A 169 32.09 -14.33 17.22
CA ILE A 169 31.81 -12.95 16.82
C ILE A 169 33.03 -12.35 16.12
N ARG A 170 34.23 -12.63 16.63
CA ARG A 170 35.49 -12.17 16.05
C ARG A 170 35.70 -12.73 14.64
N GLN A 171 35.49 -14.03 14.45
CA GLN A 171 35.65 -14.68 13.14
C GLN A 171 34.65 -14.14 12.11
N ARG A 172 33.38 -13.96 12.50
CA ARG A 172 32.38 -13.33 11.62
C ARG A 172 32.78 -11.91 11.27
N ALA A 173 33.10 -11.07 12.25
CA ALA A 173 33.48 -9.68 12.00
C ALA A 173 34.70 -9.56 11.05
N VAL A 174 35.72 -10.42 11.22
CA VAL A 174 36.89 -10.48 10.33
C VAL A 174 36.51 -10.93 8.91
N GLN A 175 35.58 -11.87 8.77
CA GLN A 175 35.08 -12.31 7.47
C GLN A 175 34.41 -11.16 6.69
N TYR A 176 33.69 -10.26 7.36
CA TYR A 176 33.04 -9.10 6.73
C TYR A 176 33.98 -7.94 6.43
N MET A 177 35.13 -7.85 7.10
CA MET A 177 36.18 -6.85 6.83
C MET A 177 37.17 -7.29 5.74
N ALA A 178 37.13 -8.57 5.32
CA ALA A 178 38.04 -9.15 4.32
C ALA A 178 37.49 -9.07 2.88
N ILE A 179 36.40 -8.33 2.67
CA ILE A 179 35.77 -8.03 1.38
C ILE A 179 36.27 -6.68 0.88
#